data_AF-A0A409WXQ4-F1
#
_entry.id   AF-A0A409WXQ4-F1
#
_cell.length_a   1.000
_cell.length_b   1.000
_cell.length_c   1.000
_cell.angle_alpha   90.00
_cell.angle_beta   90.00
_cell.angle_gamma   90.00
#
_symmetry.space_group_name_H-M   'P 1'
#
loop_
_entity.id
_entity.type
_entity.pdbx_description
1 polymer ?
#
loop_
_entity_poly.entity_id
_entity_poly.type
_entity_poly.pdbx_seq_one_letter_code
_entity_poly.pdbx_strand_id
1 'polypeptide(L)'
;MERQADAGQTPYRFADTNNSGRRTYPVIIHVAVLSTFLIPIAFLPYIAARRQIVSLRRKVNMLEKDIQLFKGSVTTAASHQASIANVELSRLRETGLHAMNRTSELQGQISRQEADRAATDEEMRTGLRQLLDETQHSRTQTATLRALGMTLADIAAFMQEVELNFGLGQRNDQRGIERMRLLALRMQSLSQPEDHTTQVG
;
A
#
# COMPACT_ATOMS: atom_id res chain seq x y z
N MET A 1 -72.05 7.08 -43.99
CA MET A 1 -72.54 6.90 -42.60
C MET A 1 -73.22 8.21 -42.23
N GLU A 2 -74.49 8.38 -42.60
CA GLU A 2 -75.67 7.96 -41.80
C GLU A 2 -75.70 8.70 -40.46
N ARG A 3 -76.73 9.46 -40.04
CA ARG A 3 -78.14 9.64 -40.44
C ARG A 3 -78.60 11.01 -39.88
N GLN A 4 -79.31 11.84 -40.66
CA GLN A 4 -80.76 12.13 -40.57
C GLN A 4 -81.21 12.65 -39.18
N ALA A 5 -81.59 13.92 -39.03
CA ALA A 5 -82.80 14.61 -39.53
C ALA A 5 -84.08 14.28 -38.71
N ASP A 6 -84.62 15.28 -38.02
CA ASP A 6 -86.05 15.63 -37.88
C ASP A 6 -86.15 16.80 -36.88
N ALA A 7 -86.62 18.02 -37.16
CA ALA A 7 -87.83 18.46 -37.87
C ALA A 7 -89.13 17.94 -37.22
N GLY A 8 -89.53 18.57 -36.12
CA GLY A 8 -90.79 18.28 -35.42
C GLY A 8 -91.41 19.54 -34.86
N GLN A 9 -91.88 20.40 -35.75
CA GLN A 9 -92.70 21.58 -35.45
C GLN A 9 -94.16 21.12 -35.36
N THR A 10 -94.83 21.31 -34.21
CA THR A 10 -96.30 21.33 -34.16
C THR A 10 -96.80 22.46 -33.23
N PRO A 11 -97.84 23.21 -33.65
CA PRO A 11 -98.47 24.29 -32.89
C PRO A 11 -99.55 23.71 -31.95
N TYR A 12 -100.39 24.58 -31.35
CA TYR A 12 -101.50 24.34 -30.40
C TYR A 12 -101.07 24.45 -28.92
N ARG A 13 -101.74 25.19 -28.03
CA ARG A 13 -103.00 25.93 -28.06
C ARG A 13 -103.08 26.71 -26.75
N PHE A 14 -103.54 27.96 -26.82
CA PHE A 14 -103.89 28.76 -25.65
C PHE A 14 -104.90 28.01 -24.78
N ALA A 15 -104.60 27.94 -23.48
CA ALA A 15 -105.59 27.80 -22.42
C ALA A 15 -105.19 28.74 -21.29
N ASP A 16 -105.61 30.00 -21.42
CA ASP A 16 -105.89 30.84 -20.28
C ASP A 16 -106.98 30.16 -19.44
N THR A 17 -106.61 29.64 -18.27
CA THR A 17 -107.55 29.47 -17.17
C THR A 17 -107.08 30.30 -16.01
N ASN A 18 -107.60 31.52 -16.05
CA ASN A 18 -107.75 32.44 -14.95
C ASN A 18 -108.13 31.69 -13.66
N ASN A 19 -107.35 31.96 -12.61
CA ASN A 19 -107.82 32.25 -11.27
C ASN A 19 -108.80 31.25 -10.62
N SER A 20 -108.28 30.44 -9.70
CA SER A 20 -109.06 30.06 -8.52
C SER A 20 -108.18 30.07 -7.27
N GLY A 21 -108.56 30.92 -6.32
CA GLY A 21 -108.49 30.57 -4.91
C GLY A 21 -107.10 30.35 -4.33
N ARG A 22 -106.40 31.47 -4.11
CA ARG A 22 -105.42 31.62 -3.02
C ARG A 22 -106.06 31.25 -1.67
N ARG A 23 -106.17 29.96 -1.33
CA ARG A 23 -106.45 29.44 0.04
C ARG A 23 -105.85 28.05 0.19
N THR A 24 -104.52 28.01 0.15
CA THR A 24 -103.72 26.79 0.34
C THR A 24 -102.61 27.14 1.33
N TYR A 25 -102.99 26.90 2.59
CA TYR A 25 -102.21 26.55 3.76
C TYR A 25 -101.28 27.58 4.43
N PRO A 26 -101.56 27.92 5.71
CA PRO A 26 -100.56 28.55 6.58
C PRO A 26 -99.28 27.72 6.72
N VAL A 27 -99.27 26.45 6.30
CA VAL A 27 -98.12 25.54 6.31
C VAL A 27 -96.93 26.04 5.48
N ILE A 28 -97.12 26.60 4.28
CA ILE A 28 -96.00 27.11 3.46
C ILE A 28 -95.35 28.33 4.15
N ILE A 29 -96.17 29.19 4.75
CA ILE A 29 -95.71 30.35 5.53
C ILE A 29 -94.97 29.86 6.78
N HIS A 30 -95.49 28.86 7.50
CA HIS A 30 -94.81 28.28 8.66
C HIS A 30 -93.50 27.57 8.27
N VAL A 31 -93.41 26.90 7.12
CA VAL A 31 -92.17 26.30 6.60
C VAL A 31 -91.16 27.37 6.20
N ALA A 32 -91.61 28.44 5.55
CA ALA A 32 -90.75 29.57 5.19
C ALA A 32 -90.18 30.25 6.45
N VAL A 33 -91.00 30.49 7.47
CA VAL A 33 -90.58 31.05 8.76
C VAL A 33 -89.63 30.09 9.50
N LEU A 34 -89.96 28.79 9.59
CA LEU A 34 -89.06 27.78 10.19
C LEU A 34 -87.71 27.71 9.48
N SER A 35 -87.70 27.76 8.14
CA SER A 35 -86.47 27.72 7.34
C SER A 35 -85.60 28.95 7.58
N THR A 36 -86.21 30.14 7.72
CA THR A 36 -85.46 31.38 8.00
C THR A 36 -84.78 31.34 9.36
N PHE A 37 -85.31 30.61 10.34
CA PHE A 37 -84.65 30.38 11.63
C PHE A 37 -83.66 29.20 11.62
N LEU A 38 -83.94 28.14 10.87
CA LEU A 38 -83.05 26.97 10.78
C LEU A 38 -81.79 27.24 9.96
N ILE A 39 -81.87 28.05 8.91
CA ILE A 39 -80.74 28.40 8.05
C ILE A 39 -79.57 28.99 8.86
N PRO A 40 -79.73 30.06 9.67
CA PRO A 40 -78.60 30.63 10.42
C PRO A 40 -78.03 29.65 11.46
N ILE A 41 -78.88 28.84 12.09
CA ILE A 41 -78.44 27.81 13.05
C ILE A 41 -77.59 26.73 12.37
N ALA A 42 -77.98 26.29 11.16
CA ALA A 42 -77.21 25.34 10.37
C ALA A 42 -75.96 25.95 9.72
N PHE A 43 -75.95 27.27 9.47
CA PHE A 43 -74.86 27.96 8.78
C PHE A 43 -73.66 28.26 9.70
N LEU A 44 -73.88 28.48 10.99
CA LEU A 44 -72.81 28.70 11.98
C LEU A 44 -71.77 27.56 12.03
N PRO A 45 -72.14 26.28 12.22
CA PRO A 45 -71.17 25.19 12.23
C PRO A 45 -70.48 25.01 10.87
N TYR A 46 -71.17 25.30 9.76
CA TYR A 46 -70.57 25.28 8.43
C TYR A 46 -69.46 26.34 8.27
N ILE A 47 -69.70 27.57 8.74
CA ILE A 47 -68.67 28.62 8.73
C ILE A 47 -67.47 28.22 9.61
N ALA A 48 -67.71 27.66 10.79
CA ALA A 48 -66.66 27.20 11.70
C ALA A 48 -65.80 26.10 11.06
N ALA A 49 -66.43 25.08 10.47
CA ALA A 49 -65.76 24.02 9.73
C ALA A 49 -64.96 24.59 8.54
N ARG A 50 -65.53 25.54 7.79
CA ARG A 50 -64.84 26.18 6.67
C ARG A 50 -63.58 26.95 7.13
N ARG A 51 -63.64 27.65 8.27
CA ARG A 51 -62.47 28.31 8.86
C ARG A 51 -61.38 27.30 9.24
N GLN A 52 -61.76 26.17 9.82
CA GLN A 52 -60.81 25.10 10.17
C GLN A 52 -60.16 24.47 8.94
N ILE A 53 -60.92 24.18 7.88
CA ILE A 53 -60.39 23.65 6.62
C ILE A 53 -59.38 24.61 6.00
N VAL A 54 -59.67 25.93 6.00
CA VAL A 54 -58.73 26.93 5.48
C VAL A 54 -57.46 26.99 6.33
N SER A 55 -57.57 26.95 7.66
CA SER A 55 -56.41 26.90 8.56
C SER A 55 -55.56 25.66 8.33
N LEU A 56 -56.19 24.48 8.19
CA LEU A 56 -55.51 23.22 7.96
C LEU A 56 -54.79 23.22 6.60
N ARG A 57 -55.44 23.71 5.53
CA ARG A 57 -54.79 23.87 4.22
C ARG A 57 -53.57 24.78 4.30
N ARG A 58 -53.64 25.88 5.05
CA ARG A 58 -52.47 26.76 5.25
C ARG A 58 -51.33 26.04 5.97
N LYS A 59 -51.64 25.24 7.00
CA LYS A 59 -50.65 24.43 7.72
C LYS A 59 -50.02 23.35 6.83
N VAL A 60 -50.82 22.66 6.01
CA VAL A 60 -50.33 21.67 5.04
C VAL A 60 -49.40 22.33 4.01
N ASN A 61 -49.80 23.47 3.45
CA ASN A 61 -48.97 24.20 2.48
C ASN A 61 -47.67 24.72 3.12
N MET A 62 -47.69 25.07 4.40
CA MET A 62 -46.48 25.48 5.12
C MET A 62 -45.55 24.27 5.36
N LEU A 63 -46.10 23.15 5.82
CA LEU A 63 -45.35 21.92 6.04
C LEU A 63 -44.75 21.37 4.75
N GLU A 64 -45.46 21.46 3.63
CA GLU A 64 -44.96 21.06 2.31
C GLU A 64 -43.75 21.90 1.90
N LYS A 65 -43.79 23.22 2.14
CA LYS A 65 -42.64 24.10 1.89
C LYS A 65 -41.45 23.75 2.79
N ASP A 66 -41.69 23.49 4.07
CA ASP A 66 -40.64 23.09 5.01
C ASP A 66 -40.00 21.76 4.59
N ILE A 67 -40.80 20.78 4.15
CA ILE A 67 -40.32 19.50 3.61
C ILE A 67 -39.48 19.72 2.34
N GLN A 68 -39.90 20.60 1.43
CA GLN A 68 -39.14 20.89 0.21
C GLN A 68 -37.80 21.56 0.53
N LEU A 69 -37.78 22.53 1.45
CA LEU A 69 -36.56 23.19 1.90
C LEU A 69 -35.61 22.20 2.59
N PHE A 70 -36.15 21.36 3.48
CA PHE A 70 -35.38 20.34 4.17
C PHE A 70 -34.83 19.29 3.21
N LYS A 71 -35.62 18.85 2.23
CA LYS A 71 -35.14 17.94 1.18
C LYS A 71 -34.00 18.58 0.38
N GLY A 72 -34.13 19.86 0.03
CA GLY A 72 -33.07 20.64 -0.59
C GLY A 72 -31.78 20.64 0.24
N SER A 73 -31.87 21.00 1.53
CA SER A 73 -30.70 21.08 2.40
C SER A 73 -30.04 19.72 2.66
N VAL A 74 -30.83 18.64 2.77
CA VAL A 74 -30.29 17.27 2.90
C VAL A 74 -29.58 16.86 1.62
N THR A 75 -30.14 17.14 0.44
CA THR A 75 -29.47 16.81 -0.83
C THR A 75 -28.18 17.59 -1.03
N THR A 76 -28.14 18.87 -0.67
CA THR A 76 -26.90 19.67 -0.76
C THR A 76 -25.87 19.17 0.24
N ALA A 77 -26.24 18.92 1.51
CA ALA A 77 -25.34 18.37 2.51
C ALA A 77 -24.79 16.98 2.12
N ALA A 78 -25.64 16.10 1.60
CA ALA A 78 -25.23 14.78 1.13
C ALA A 78 -24.25 14.87 -0.05
N SER A 79 -24.51 15.78 -1.01
CA SER A 79 -23.62 16.00 -2.14
C SER A 79 -22.26 16.56 -1.73
N HIS A 80 -22.24 17.50 -0.76
CA HIS A 80 -21.01 18.01 -0.17
C HIS A 80 -20.23 16.91 0.56
N GLN A 81 -20.89 16.09 1.37
CA GLN A 81 -20.25 14.98 2.07
C GLN A 81 -19.67 13.94 1.10
N ALA A 82 -20.39 13.60 0.04
CA ALA A 82 -19.88 12.71 -1.00
C ALA A 82 -18.64 13.28 -1.71
N SER A 83 -18.63 14.60 -1.96
CA SER A 83 -17.47 15.26 -2.58
C SER A 83 -16.23 15.20 -1.69
N ILE A 84 -16.38 15.42 -0.38
CA ILE A 84 -15.29 15.36 0.61
C ILE A 84 -14.77 13.91 0.70
N ALA A 85 -15.66 12.94 0.81
CA ALA A 85 -15.28 11.53 0.89
C ALA A 85 -14.48 11.08 -0.34
N ASN A 86 -14.84 11.52 -1.54
CA ASN A 86 -14.10 11.20 -2.76
C ASN A 86 -12.69 11.83 -2.78
N VAL A 87 -12.55 13.06 -2.27
CA VAL A 87 -11.24 13.72 -2.14
C VAL A 87 -10.35 12.97 -1.15
N GLU A 88 -10.90 12.59 0.00
CA GLU A 88 -10.18 11.81 1.02
C GLU A 88 -9.77 10.43 0.49
N LEU A 89 -10.68 9.72 -0.21
CA LEU A 89 -10.37 8.44 -0.84
C LEU A 89 -9.25 8.56 -1.89
N SER A 90 -9.27 9.63 -2.68
CA SER A 90 -8.23 9.87 -3.68
C SER A 90 -6.88 10.13 -3.03
N ARG A 91 -6.86 10.94 -1.95
CA ARG A 91 -5.67 11.20 -1.15
C ARG A 91 -5.13 9.94 -0.48
N LEU A 92 -6.00 9.11 0.10
CA LEU A 92 -5.59 7.84 0.70
C LEU A 92 -4.98 6.90 -0.34
N ARG A 93 -5.59 6.80 -1.53
CA ARG A 93 -5.02 6.01 -2.64
C ARG A 93 -3.65 6.51 -3.07
N GLU A 94 -3.48 7.82 -3.24
CA GLU A 94 -2.20 8.43 -3.59
C GLU A 94 -1.12 8.12 -2.54
N THR A 95 -1.44 8.31 -1.25
CA THR A 95 -0.50 7.96 -0.17
C THR A 95 -0.18 6.48 -0.12
N GLY A 96 -1.16 5.60 -0.40
CA GLY A 96 -0.97 4.17 -0.49
C GLY A 96 -0.03 3.77 -1.63
N LEU A 97 -0.21 4.35 -2.81
CA LEU A 97 0.67 4.13 -3.97
C LEU A 97 2.09 4.63 -3.69
N HIS A 98 2.24 5.80 -3.06
CA HIS A 98 3.55 6.30 -2.65
C HIS A 98 4.24 5.39 -1.63
N ALA A 99 3.49 4.87 -0.65
CA ALA A 99 4.02 3.91 0.32
C ALA A 99 4.47 2.61 -0.38
N MET A 100 3.65 2.06 -1.28
CA MET A 100 3.99 0.86 -2.06
C MET A 100 5.26 1.07 -2.90
N ASN A 101 5.37 2.20 -3.60
CA ASN A 101 6.55 2.53 -4.39
C ASN A 101 7.81 2.62 -3.51
N ARG A 102 7.73 3.28 -2.35
CA ARG A 102 8.85 3.33 -1.40
C ARG A 102 9.24 1.95 -0.88
N THR A 103 8.27 1.09 -0.56
CA THR A 103 8.58 -0.27 -0.11
C THR A 103 9.25 -1.09 -1.20
N SER A 104 8.81 -0.97 -2.45
CA SER A 104 9.45 -1.64 -3.59
C SER A 104 10.87 -1.12 -3.84
N GLU A 105 11.09 0.19 -3.70
CA GLU A 105 12.41 0.80 -3.83
C GLU A 105 13.38 0.30 -2.75
N LEU A 106 12.94 0.31 -1.49
CA LEU A 106 13.72 -0.21 -0.36
C LEU A 106 14.03 -1.70 -0.52
N GLN A 107 13.07 -2.50 -0.98
CA GLN A 107 13.29 -3.91 -1.26
C GLN A 107 14.34 -4.11 -2.36
N GLY A 108 14.31 -3.28 -3.41
CA GLY A 108 15.34 -3.25 -4.44
C GLY A 108 16.73 -2.87 -3.90
N GLN A 109 16.81 -1.91 -2.97
CA GLN A 109 18.06 -1.52 -2.33
C GLN A 109 18.63 -2.62 -1.44
N ILE A 110 17.78 -3.29 -0.65
CA ILE A 110 18.19 -4.44 0.18
C ILE A 110 18.75 -5.56 -0.70
N SER A 111 18.05 -5.92 -1.78
CA SER A 111 18.50 -6.97 -2.69
C SER A 111 19.85 -6.63 -3.35
N ARG A 112 20.08 -5.36 -3.71
CA ARG A 112 21.40 -4.90 -4.22
C ARG A 112 22.47 -4.99 -3.14
N GLN A 113 22.18 -4.52 -1.93
CA GLN A 113 23.12 -4.58 -0.82
C GLN A 113 23.50 -6.02 -0.44
N GLU A 114 22.55 -6.95 -0.50
CA GLU A 114 22.80 -8.38 -0.28
C GLU A 114 23.69 -8.97 -1.38
N ALA A 115 23.45 -8.60 -2.64
CA ALA A 115 24.30 -9.03 -3.76
C ALA A 115 25.74 -8.48 -3.63
N ASP A 116 25.88 -7.21 -3.25
CA ASP A 116 27.19 -6.58 -3.01
C ASP A 116 27.92 -7.26 -1.85
N ARG A 117 27.23 -7.56 -0.74
CA ARG A 117 27.80 -8.30 0.38
C ARG A 117 28.24 -9.71 -0.02
N ALA A 118 27.43 -10.41 -0.80
CA ALA A 118 27.78 -11.74 -1.29
C ALA A 118 29.03 -11.70 -2.20
N ALA A 119 29.15 -10.67 -3.04
CA ALA A 119 30.33 -10.47 -3.89
C ALA A 119 31.59 -10.18 -3.05
N THR A 120 31.49 -9.29 -2.04
CA THR A 120 32.63 -9.00 -1.16
C THR A 120 33.03 -10.21 -0.32
N ASP A 121 32.07 -11.00 0.15
CA ASP A 121 32.34 -12.21 0.93
C ASP A 121 33.05 -13.27 0.08
N GLU A 122 32.66 -13.42 -1.19
CA GLU A 122 33.34 -14.33 -2.10
C GLU A 122 34.75 -13.84 -2.44
N GLU A 123 34.93 -12.54 -2.69
CA GLU A 123 36.25 -11.94 -2.88
C GLU A 123 37.16 -12.20 -1.67
N MET A 124 36.67 -11.97 -0.45
CA MET A 124 37.43 -12.27 0.78
C MET A 124 37.79 -13.75 0.89
N ARG A 125 36.86 -14.66 0.57
CA ARG A 125 37.11 -16.11 0.60
C ARG A 125 38.17 -16.53 -0.42
N THR A 126 38.11 -15.98 -1.63
CA THR A 126 39.12 -16.26 -2.66
C THR A 126 40.49 -15.73 -2.26
N GLY A 127 40.56 -14.50 -1.73
CA GLY A 127 41.79 -13.92 -1.20
C GLY A 127 42.40 -14.74 -0.06
N LEU A 128 41.58 -15.20 0.91
CA LEU A 128 42.05 -16.06 1.99
C LEU A 128 42.58 -17.41 1.48
N ARG A 129 41.91 -18.02 0.50
CA ARG A 129 42.40 -19.27 -0.12
C ARG A 129 43.74 -19.08 -0.82
N GLN A 130 43.90 -17.97 -1.56
CA GLN A 130 45.15 -17.66 -2.23
C GLN A 130 46.29 -17.45 -1.23
N LEU A 131 46.05 -16.73 -0.13
CA LEU A 131 47.05 -16.55 0.93
C LEU A 131 47.43 -17.88 1.58
N LEU A 132 46.46 -18.76 1.84
CA LEU A 132 46.75 -20.10 2.38
C LEU A 132 47.60 -20.92 1.41
N ASP A 133 47.29 -20.90 0.12
CA ASP A 133 48.05 -21.62 -0.91
C ASP A 133 49.48 -21.06 -1.04
N GLU A 134 49.65 -19.74 -1.05
CA GLU A 134 50.96 -19.07 -1.07
C GLU A 134 51.81 -19.46 0.16
N THR A 135 51.20 -19.46 1.36
CA THR A 135 51.91 -19.87 2.58
C THR A 135 52.29 -21.35 2.55
N GLN A 136 51.42 -22.22 2.01
CA GLN A 136 51.72 -23.63 1.83
C GLN A 136 52.87 -23.81 0.81
N HIS A 137 52.83 -23.09 -0.31
CA HIS A 137 53.88 -23.13 -1.32
C HIS A 137 55.23 -22.69 -0.74
N SER A 138 55.27 -21.57 -0.01
CA SER A 138 56.47 -21.10 0.70
C SER A 138 56.99 -22.12 1.72
N ARG A 139 56.10 -22.79 2.47
CA ARG A 139 56.48 -23.89 3.38
C ARG A 139 57.07 -25.09 2.64
N THR A 140 56.55 -25.44 1.47
CA THR A 140 57.13 -26.52 0.66
C THR A 140 58.51 -26.15 0.11
N GLN A 141 58.70 -24.91 -0.37
CA GLN A 141 60.00 -24.44 -0.86
C GLN A 141 61.05 -24.38 0.26
N THR A 142 60.68 -23.92 1.45
CA THR A 142 61.60 -23.91 2.60
C THR A 142 61.94 -25.32 3.05
N ALA A 143 60.98 -26.25 3.02
CA ALA A 143 61.23 -27.66 3.31
C ALA A 143 62.17 -28.32 2.28
N THR A 144 62.04 -28.01 0.98
CA THR A 144 62.96 -28.54 -0.04
C THR A 144 64.36 -27.96 0.09
N LEU A 145 64.50 -26.65 0.38
CA LEU A 145 65.79 -26.03 0.67
C LEU A 145 66.47 -26.67 1.89
N ARG A 146 65.70 -26.99 2.94
CA ARG A 146 66.22 -27.71 4.11
C ARG A 146 66.71 -29.12 3.75
N ALA A 147 65.95 -29.87 2.96
CA ALA A 147 66.34 -31.20 2.50
C ALA A 147 67.63 -31.14 1.67
N LEU A 148 67.75 -30.17 0.77
CA LEU A 148 68.98 -29.93 -0.01
C LEU A 148 70.16 -29.58 0.91
N GLY A 149 69.96 -28.70 1.90
CA GLY A 149 70.97 -28.35 2.89
C GLY A 149 71.49 -29.58 3.65
N MET A 150 70.60 -30.50 4.05
CA MET A 150 70.99 -31.75 4.71
C MET A 150 71.84 -32.64 3.78
N THR A 151 71.40 -32.85 2.54
CA THR A 151 72.19 -33.64 1.57
C THR A 151 73.56 -33.03 1.27
N LEU A 152 73.67 -31.70 1.25
CA LEU A 152 74.94 -31.01 1.04
C LEU A 152 75.88 -31.16 2.24
N ALA A 153 75.33 -31.15 3.47
CA ALA A 153 76.11 -31.42 4.68
C ALA A 153 76.65 -32.85 4.68
N ASP A 154 75.83 -33.83 4.27
CA ASP A 154 76.23 -35.24 4.17
C ASP A 154 77.34 -35.43 3.11
N ILE A 155 77.23 -34.78 1.94
CA ILE A 155 78.27 -34.80 0.91
C ILE A 155 79.57 -34.17 1.43
N ALA A 156 79.49 -33.03 2.14
CA ALA A 156 80.67 -32.39 2.71
C ALA A 156 81.35 -33.27 3.77
N ALA A 157 80.57 -33.95 4.62
CA ALA A 157 81.08 -34.92 5.59
C ALA A 157 81.76 -36.11 4.90
N PHE A 158 81.13 -36.68 3.86
CA PHE A 158 81.71 -37.76 3.07
C PHE A 158 83.01 -37.33 2.38
N MET A 159 83.06 -36.15 1.77
CA MET A 159 84.29 -35.63 1.15
C MET A 159 85.42 -35.45 2.17
N GLN A 160 85.10 -34.96 3.37
CA GLN A 160 86.05 -34.85 4.47
C GLN A 160 86.59 -36.22 4.91
N GLU A 161 85.71 -37.22 5.03
CA GLU A 161 86.09 -38.60 5.37
C GLU A 161 86.99 -39.23 4.29
N VAL A 162 86.66 -39.03 3.01
CA VAL A 162 87.49 -39.47 1.88
C VAL A 162 88.87 -38.80 1.93
N GLU A 163 88.96 -37.48 2.12
CA GLU A 163 90.25 -36.79 2.25
C GLU A 163 91.11 -37.35 3.39
N LEU A 164 90.49 -37.69 4.53
CA LEU A 164 91.16 -38.30 5.69
C LEU A 164 91.68 -39.70 5.37
N ASN A 165 90.89 -40.54 4.69
CA ASN A 165 91.25 -41.92 4.37
C ASN A 165 92.37 -42.02 3.31
N PHE A 166 92.44 -41.09 2.35
CA PHE A 166 93.47 -41.09 1.30
C PHE A 166 94.72 -40.24 1.62
N GLY A 167 94.76 -39.55 2.77
CA GLY A 167 95.91 -38.76 3.18
C GLY A 167 96.16 -37.50 2.33
N LEU A 168 95.14 -37.00 1.63
CA LEU A 168 95.24 -35.85 0.70
C LEU A 168 95.16 -34.48 1.42
N GLY A 169 95.05 -34.48 2.74
CA GLY A 169 94.53 -33.38 3.56
C GLY A 169 95.37 -32.10 3.73
N GLN A 170 96.29 -31.73 2.82
CA GLN A 170 97.15 -30.56 3.07
C GLN A 170 97.24 -29.44 2.03
N ARG A 171 96.72 -29.53 0.79
CA ARG A 171 97.15 -28.52 -0.21
C ARG A 171 96.13 -27.77 -1.08
N ASN A 172 94.82 -28.04 -1.11
CA ASN A 172 93.92 -27.06 -1.76
C ASN A 172 92.42 -27.09 -1.42
N ASP A 173 91.80 -28.24 -1.11
CA ASP A 173 90.31 -28.35 -1.15
C ASP A 173 89.56 -28.20 0.18
N GLN A 174 90.25 -28.05 1.32
CA GLN A 174 89.59 -27.80 2.62
C GLN A 174 88.63 -26.60 2.60
N ARG A 175 88.94 -25.57 1.80
CA ARG A 175 88.07 -24.39 1.64
C ARG A 175 86.76 -24.71 0.92
N GLY A 176 86.75 -25.71 0.04
CA GLY A 176 85.54 -26.15 -0.66
C GLY A 176 84.57 -26.86 0.28
N ILE A 177 85.09 -27.78 1.09
CA ILE A 177 84.32 -28.55 2.08
C ILE A 177 83.70 -27.61 3.12
N GLU A 178 84.47 -26.67 3.67
CA GLU A 178 83.96 -25.72 4.66
C GLU A 178 82.88 -24.80 4.09
N ARG A 179 83.02 -24.37 2.82
CA ARG A 179 81.98 -23.58 2.12
C ARG A 179 80.69 -24.37 1.94
N MET A 180 80.77 -25.65 1.60
CA MET A 180 79.57 -26.50 1.49
C MET A 180 78.88 -26.67 2.85
N ARG A 181 79.66 -26.85 3.93
CA ARG A 181 79.13 -26.95 5.29
C ARG A 181 78.45 -25.65 5.74
N LEU A 182 79.07 -24.50 5.48
CA LEU A 182 78.49 -23.18 5.76
C LEU A 182 77.23 -22.92 4.91
N LEU A 183 77.22 -23.33 3.65
CA LEU A 183 76.05 -23.18 2.78
C LEU A 183 74.88 -24.06 3.25
N ALA A 184 75.17 -25.30 3.64
CA ALA A 184 74.19 -26.22 4.23
C ALA A 184 73.58 -25.64 5.52
N LEU A 185 74.42 -25.12 6.43
CA LEU A 185 73.98 -24.43 7.65
C LEU A 185 73.08 -23.23 7.34
N ARG A 186 73.44 -22.43 6.34
CA ARG A 186 72.64 -21.28 5.91
C ARG A 186 71.29 -21.69 5.32
N MET A 187 71.23 -22.78 4.56
CA MET A 187 69.97 -23.32 4.04
C MET A 187 69.08 -23.88 5.15
N GLN A 188 69.69 -24.46 6.19
CA GLN A 188 68.97 -24.98 7.35
C GLN A 188 68.41 -23.87 8.25
N SER A 189 69.16 -22.76 8.43
CA SER A 189 68.74 -21.62 9.26
C SER A 189 67.63 -20.79 8.62
N LEU A 190 67.61 -20.65 7.29
CA LEU A 190 66.51 -19.98 6.55
C LEU A 190 65.15 -20.65 6.75
N SER A 191 65.12 -21.89 7.22
CA SER A 191 63.90 -22.65 7.44
C SER A 191 63.42 -22.63 8.88
N GLN A 192 64.09 -21.92 9.80
CA GLN A 192 63.57 -21.65 11.13
C GLN A 192 62.72 -20.38 11.01
N PRO A 193 61.38 -20.48 10.97
CA PRO A 193 60.57 -19.29 11.15
C PRO A 193 60.89 -18.79 12.54
N GLU A 194 61.39 -17.56 12.64
CA GLU A 194 61.53 -16.91 13.93
C GLU A 194 60.10 -16.75 14.47
N ASP A 195 59.69 -17.69 15.34
CA ASP A 195 58.50 -17.59 16.19
C ASP A 195 58.72 -16.47 17.23
N HIS A 196 59.13 -15.29 16.78
CA HIS A 196 59.00 -14.03 17.49
C HIS A 196 57.54 -13.59 17.40
N THR A 197 56.63 -14.45 17.86
CA THR A 197 55.30 -14.03 18.29
C THR A 197 55.50 -13.09 19.46
N THR A 198 55.45 -11.81 19.11
CA THR A 198 55.37 -10.68 19.99
C THR A 198 54.20 -10.93 20.95
N GLN A 199 54.51 -11.17 22.22
CA GLN A 199 53.57 -10.95 23.31
C GLN A 199 53.21 -9.46 23.28
N VAL A 200 52.11 -9.11 22.61
CA VAL A 200 51.47 -7.81 22.78
C VAL A 200 50.23 -8.08 23.63
N GLY A 201 50.35 -7.74 24.91
CA GLY A 201 49.22 -7.59 25.82
C GLY A 201 48.48 -6.28 25.58
#